data_AF-H1VXV9-F1
#
_entry.id   AF-H1VXV9-F1
#
_cell.length_a   1.000
_cell.length_b   1.000
_cell.length_c   1.000
_cell.angle_alpha   90.00
_cell.angle_beta   90.00
_cell.angle_gamma   90.00
#
_symmetry.space_group_name_H-M   'P 1'
#
loop_
_entity.id
_entity.type
_entity.pdbx_description
1 polymer ?
#
loop_
_entity_poly.entity_id
_entity_poly.type
_entity_poly.pdbx_seq_one_letter_code
_entity_poly.pdbx_strand_id
1 'polypeptide(L)'
;MNTSRQPTDIERDWFYYGLPSQPKLIARTSTTECRHGINHWSEDRKTLTTVGDHDIVEKWNKEPSSLRNNVLDILIQSKIEFETVDILRIGYIDEEMPVVLLISVLPNTLSWADGDKVARECRTALLAEGLDIHCEIKE
;
A
#
# COMPACT_ATOMS: atom_id res chain seq x y z
N MET A 1 15.05 13.00 -1.99
CA MET A 1 14.84 11.92 -2.98
C MET A 1 14.66 10.64 -2.20
N ASN A 2 13.47 10.01 -2.25
CA ASN A 2 13.22 8.77 -1.53
C ASN A 2 13.71 7.60 -2.39
N THR A 3 14.87 7.05 -2.06
CA THR A 3 15.53 5.98 -2.83
C THR A 3 14.72 4.71 -2.75
N SER A 4 14.31 4.18 -3.91
CA SER A 4 13.68 2.86 -3.97
C SER A 4 14.62 1.79 -3.48
N ARG A 5 14.11 0.83 -2.72
CA ARG A 5 14.82 -0.42 -2.45
C ARG A 5 13.85 -1.59 -2.42
N GLN A 6 14.35 -2.75 -2.81
CA GLN A 6 13.64 -3.99 -2.63
C GLN A 6 13.46 -4.27 -1.12
N PRO A 7 12.26 -4.70 -0.68
CA PRO A 7 12.08 -5.23 0.66
C PRO A 7 13.05 -6.38 0.90
N THR A 8 13.62 -6.47 2.11
CA THR A 8 14.34 -7.69 2.52
C THR A 8 13.36 -8.85 2.67
N ASP A 9 13.84 -10.09 2.75
CA ASP A 9 12.96 -11.24 3.02
C ASP A 9 12.17 -11.07 4.33
N ILE A 10 12.82 -10.49 5.35
CA ILE A 10 12.16 -10.18 6.63
C ILE A 10 11.05 -9.17 6.41
N GLU A 11 11.30 -8.08 5.69
CA GLU A 11 10.25 -7.10 5.43
C GLU A 11 9.12 -7.65 4.58
N ARG A 12 9.44 -8.44 3.55
CA ARG A 12 8.43 -9.12 2.73
C ARG A 12 7.47 -9.90 3.61
N ASP A 13 8.00 -10.69 4.55
CA ASP A 13 7.21 -11.64 5.33
C ASP A 13 6.58 -11.03 6.60
N TRP A 14 7.14 -9.93 7.14
CA TRP A 14 6.71 -9.36 8.43
C TRP A 14 6.06 -7.97 8.34
N PHE A 15 6.15 -7.26 7.21
CA PHE A 15 5.66 -5.88 7.14
C PHE A 15 4.15 -5.74 7.41
N TYR A 16 3.36 -6.75 7.07
CA TYR A 16 1.92 -6.81 7.35
C TYR A 16 1.55 -7.77 8.49
N TYR A 17 2.52 -8.15 9.32
CA TYR A 17 2.26 -9.04 10.45
C TYR A 17 1.13 -8.49 11.33
N GLY A 18 0.13 -9.32 11.61
CA GLY A 18 -1.10 -8.94 12.33
C GLY A 18 -2.34 -8.82 11.46
N LEU A 19 -2.19 -8.60 10.15
CA LEU A 19 -3.34 -8.59 9.23
C LEU A 19 -3.86 -10.02 8.95
N PRO A 20 -5.16 -10.18 8.65
CA PRO A 20 -5.70 -11.43 8.14
C PRO A 20 -4.89 -11.91 6.92
N SER A 21 -4.77 -13.24 6.77
CA SER A 21 -3.95 -13.92 5.75
C SER A 21 -2.45 -13.67 5.76
N GLN A 22 -1.93 -12.76 6.60
CA GLN A 22 -0.50 -12.42 6.69
C GLN A 22 0.14 -12.19 5.31
N PRO A 23 -0.36 -11.20 4.54
CA PRO A 23 0.07 -11.00 3.17
C PRO A 23 1.53 -10.55 3.11
N LYS A 24 2.16 -10.78 1.97
CA LYS A 24 3.57 -10.42 1.74
C LYS A 24 3.69 -9.06 1.08
N LEU A 25 4.67 -8.27 1.52
CA LEU A 25 4.98 -6.99 0.90
C LEU A 25 5.78 -7.20 -0.39
N ILE A 26 5.25 -6.69 -1.51
CA ILE A 26 5.96 -6.66 -2.80
C ILE A 26 6.70 -5.33 -2.94
N ALA A 27 5.98 -4.21 -2.88
CA ALA A 27 6.52 -2.88 -3.11
C ALA A 27 5.80 -1.82 -2.28
N ARG A 28 6.49 -0.73 -1.97
CA ARG A 28 5.92 0.40 -1.22
C ARG A 28 6.64 1.70 -1.52
N THR A 29 5.89 2.77 -1.41
CA THR A 29 6.44 4.14 -1.46
C THR A 29 6.62 4.75 -0.06
N SER A 30 6.07 4.11 0.97
CA SER A 30 6.20 4.52 2.37
C SER A 30 7.60 4.26 2.92
N THR A 31 8.02 5.05 3.90
CA THR A 31 9.26 4.83 4.66
C THR A 31 9.02 4.15 6.00
N THR A 32 7.80 3.65 6.24
CA THR A 32 7.41 2.98 7.49
C THR A 32 8.39 1.88 7.86
N GLU A 33 8.91 1.88 9.08
CA GLU A 33 9.84 0.83 9.49
C GLU A 33 9.10 -0.50 9.63
N CYS A 34 9.72 -1.59 9.16
CA CYS A 34 9.20 -2.93 9.43
C CYS A 34 9.53 -3.30 10.86
N ARG A 35 8.52 -3.35 11.73
CA ARG A 35 8.68 -3.86 13.09
C ARG A 35 8.65 -5.38 13.05
N HIS A 36 9.82 -5.99 13.13
CA HIS A 36 9.95 -7.42 13.43
C HIS A 36 10.44 -7.56 14.88
N GLY A 37 9.72 -8.32 15.70
CA GLY A 37 10.12 -8.55 17.09
C GLY A 37 11.45 -9.34 17.16
N ILE A 38 12.31 -9.02 18.13
CA ILE A 38 13.47 -9.87 18.48
C ILE A 38 13.00 -11.08 19.33
N ASN A 39 11.80 -11.00 19.91
CA ASN A 39 11.24 -11.96 20.84
C ASN A 39 9.71 -12.04 20.72
N HIS A 40 9.18 -13.26 20.81
CA HIS A 40 7.79 -13.68 20.54
C HIS A 40 6.71 -13.10 21.48
N TRP A 41 7.06 -12.13 22.33
CA TRP A 41 6.25 -11.67 23.46
C TRP A 41 5.77 -10.22 23.34
N SER A 42 6.22 -9.48 22.32
CA SER A 42 5.80 -8.10 22.05
C SER A 42 5.72 -7.85 20.54
N GLU A 43 4.91 -8.64 19.84
CA GLU A 43 4.72 -8.44 18.41
C GLU A 43 3.67 -7.35 18.22
N ASP A 44 4.14 -6.13 17.92
CA ASP A 44 3.27 -5.06 17.42
C ASP A 44 2.55 -5.57 16.17
N ARG A 45 1.25 -5.85 16.30
CA ARG A 45 0.43 -6.35 15.20
C ARG A 45 -0.14 -5.18 14.44
N LYS A 46 0.11 -5.15 13.13
CA LYS A 46 -0.63 -4.25 12.26
C LYS A 46 -2.11 -4.60 12.30
N THR A 47 -2.91 -3.55 12.25
CA THR A 47 -4.35 -3.60 12.04
C THR A 47 -4.71 -2.73 10.85
N LEU A 48 -5.94 -2.87 10.39
CA LEU A 48 -6.53 -2.04 9.35
C LEU A 48 -7.84 -1.43 9.84
N THR A 49 -8.15 -0.24 9.35
CA THR A 49 -9.43 0.42 9.59
C THR A 49 -9.85 1.28 8.41
N THR A 50 -11.11 1.71 8.40
CA THR A 50 -11.64 2.65 7.41
C THR A 50 -10.95 4.00 7.49
N VAL A 51 -10.90 4.74 6.38
CA VAL A 51 -10.23 6.04 6.28
C VAL A 51 -10.81 7.11 7.23
N GLY A 52 -12.13 7.14 7.39
CA GLY A 52 -12.82 8.19 8.14
C GLY A 52 -12.80 9.53 7.38
N ASP A 53 -12.59 10.63 8.11
CA ASP A 53 -12.49 11.97 7.53
C ASP A 53 -11.13 12.17 6.84
N HIS A 54 -11.14 12.29 5.51
CA HIS A 54 -9.97 12.54 4.67
C HIS A 54 -10.42 12.88 3.24
N ASP A 55 -9.79 13.88 2.60
CA ASP A 55 -10.13 14.38 1.25
C ASP A 55 -10.14 13.29 0.16
N ILE A 56 -9.36 12.23 0.37
CA ILE A 56 -9.33 11.06 -0.52
C ILE A 56 -10.70 10.39 -0.67
N VAL A 57 -11.55 10.41 0.36
CA VAL A 57 -12.84 9.71 0.34
C VAL A 57 -13.76 10.33 -0.71
N GLU A 58 -13.82 11.66 -0.77
CA GLU A 58 -14.59 12.35 -1.81
C GLU A 58 -13.92 12.18 -3.18
N LYS A 59 -12.61 12.43 -3.27
CA LYS A 59 -11.85 12.34 -4.53
C LYS A 59 -11.89 10.94 -5.16
N TRP A 60 -11.99 9.90 -4.35
CA TRP A 60 -12.05 8.51 -4.82
C TRP A 60 -13.46 8.05 -5.18
N ASN A 61 -14.47 8.39 -4.36
CA ASN A 61 -15.81 7.82 -4.48
C ASN A 61 -16.80 8.67 -5.28
N LYS A 62 -16.55 9.97 -5.47
CA LYS A 62 -17.48 10.85 -6.18
C LYS A 62 -17.38 10.61 -7.69
N GLU A 63 -18.50 10.29 -8.32
CA GLU A 63 -18.54 10.07 -9.77
C GLU A 63 -18.71 11.39 -10.56
N PRO A 64 -17.97 11.57 -11.67
CA PRO A 64 -16.86 10.73 -12.13
C PRO A 64 -15.58 10.95 -11.30
N SER A 65 -14.91 9.86 -10.92
CA SER A 65 -13.66 9.94 -10.14
C SER A 65 -12.42 9.91 -11.05
N SER A 66 -11.85 11.08 -11.34
CA SER A 66 -10.62 11.20 -12.13
C SER A 66 -9.46 10.45 -11.48
N LEU A 67 -9.31 10.56 -10.17
CA LEU A 67 -8.25 9.90 -9.42
C LEU A 67 -8.35 8.38 -9.50
N ARG A 68 -9.53 7.82 -9.24
CA ARG A 68 -9.73 6.36 -9.30
C ARG A 68 -9.47 5.84 -10.70
N ASN A 69 -9.99 6.53 -11.73
CA ASN A 69 -9.76 6.15 -13.12
C ASN A 69 -8.28 6.19 -13.49
N ASN A 70 -7.55 7.25 -13.09
CA ASN A 70 -6.12 7.36 -13.33
C ASN A 70 -5.33 6.21 -12.67
N VAL A 71 -5.64 5.84 -11.43
CA VAL A 71 -5.00 4.70 -10.75
C VAL A 71 -5.29 3.40 -11.49
N LEU A 72 -6.54 3.15 -11.87
CA LEU A 72 -6.91 1.94 -12.63
C LEU A 72 -6.23 1.89 -14.00
N ASP A 73 -6.14 3.02 -14.69
CA ASP A 73 -5.47 3.12 -15.99
C ASP A 73 -3.97 2.79 -15.87
N ILE A 74 -3.29 3.25 -14.81
CA ILE A 74 -1.89 2.89 -14.54
C ILE A 74 -1.73 1.37 -14.40
N LEU A 75 -2.61 0.71 -13.63
CA LEU A 75 -2.57 -0.75 -13.43
C LEU A 75 -2.81 -1.50 -14.74
N ILE A 76 -3.81 -1.08 -15.53
CA ILE A 76 -4.18 -1.70 -16.81
C ILE A 76 -3.06 -1.53 -17.84
N GLN A 77 -2.50 -0.32 -17.99
CA GLN A 77 -1.42 -0.03 -18.94
C GLN A 77 -0.13 -0.75 -18.57
N SER A 78 0.10 -0.95 -17.26
CA SER A 78 1.23 -1.72 -16.74
C SER A 78 1.00 -3.23 -16.79
N LYS A 79 -0.17 -3.69 -17.25
CA LYS A 79 -0.56 -5.10 -17.37
C LYS A 79 -0.45 -5.87 -16.05
N ILE A 80 -0.80 -5.20 -14.95
CA ILE A 80 -0.83 -5.82 -13.62
C ILE A 80 -2.14 -6.58 -13.44
N GLU A 81 -2.04 -7.86 -13.11
CA GLU A 81 -3.18 -8.68 -12.67
C GLU A 81 -3.46 -8.41 -11.18
N PHE A 82 -4.23 -7.36 -10.90
CA PHE A 82 -4.64 -7.00 -9.55
C PHE A 82 -6.01 -7.58 -9.20
N GLU A 83 -6.16 -7.98 -7.93
CA GLU A 83 -7.42 -8.49 -7.36
C GLU A 83 -8.24 -7.34 -6.74
N THR A 84 -7.58 -6.46 -5.98
CA THR A 84 -8.24 -5.33 -5.30
C THR A 84 -7.38 -4.08 -5.31
N VAL A 85 -8.06 -2.93 -5.26
CA VAL A 85 -7.47 -1.62 -4.98
C VAL A 85 -8.29 -0.99 -3.85
N ASP A 86 -7.70 -0.93 -2.68
CA ASP A 86 -8.33 -0.48 -1.45
C ASP A 86 -7.67 0.80 -0.95
N ILE A 87 -8.45 1.68 -0.30
CA ILE A 87 -7.91 2.82 0.43
C ILE A 87 -8.27 2.65 1.89
N LEU A 88 -7.26 2.41 2.71
CA LEU A 88 -7.40 1.99 4.10
C LEU A 88 -6.42 2.75 4.97
N ARG A 89 -6.67 2.75 6.28
CA ARG A 89 -5.64 3.06 7.26
C ARG A 89 -4.98 1.78 7.72
N ILE A 90 -3.65 1.72 7.63
CA ILE A 90 -2.87 0.53 7.99
C ILE A 90 -1.74 0.96 8.91
N GLY A 91 -1.67 0.39 10.10
CA GLY A 91 -0.63 0.71 11.07
C GLY A 91 -0.81 -0.09 12.35
N TYR A 92 -0.24 0.40 13.45
CA TYR A 92 -0.26 -0.29 14.74
C TYR A 92 -1.38 0.26 15.63
N ILE A 93 -1.87 -0.59 16.54
CA ILE A 93 -2.85 -0.17 17.56
C ILE A 93 -2.21 0.93 18.42
N ASP A 94 -3.04 1.88 18.85
CA ASP A 94 -2.64 3.05 19.66
C ASP A 94 -1.71 4.06 18.95
N GLU A 95 -1.51 3.91 17.64
CA GLU A 95 -0.75 4.86 16.80
C GLU A 95 -1.63 5.52 15.74
N GLU A 96 -1.19 6.68 15.25
CA GLU A 96 -1.80 7.29 14.08
C GLU A 96 -1.51 6.44 12.85
N MET A 97 -2.56 5.81 12.31
CA MET A 97 -2.44 4.95 11.14
C MET A 97 -2.51 5.77 9.85
N PRO A 98 -1.48 5.76 9.00
CA PRO A 98 -1.49 6.48 7.74
C PRO A 98 -2.56 5.93 6.79
N VAL A 99 -3.11 6.80 5.94
CA VAL A 99 -3.92 6.38 4.81
C VAL A 99 -3.00 5.81 3.73
N VAL A 100 -3.36 4.65 3.19
CA VAL A 100 -2.59 3.91 2.20
C VAL A 100 -3.50 3.51 1.04
N LEU A 101 -3.02 3.69 -0.18
CA LEU A 101 -3.55 3.01 -1.36
C LEU A 101 -2.92 1.62 -1.43
N LEU A 102 -3.71 0.59 -1.13
CA LEU A 102 -3.28 -0.80 -1.08
C LEU A 102 -3.73 -1.54 -2.34
N ILE A 103 -2.78 -2.11 -3.08
CA ILE A 103 -3.05 -2.95 -4.25
C ILE A 103 -2.77 -4.40 -3.86
N SER A 104 -3.75 -5.28 -4.07
CA SER A 104 -3.60 -6.73 -3.88
C SER A 104 -3.40 -7.42 -5.22
N VAL A 105 -2.42 -8.29 -5.32
CA VAL A 105 -2.19 -9.15 -6.51
C VAL A 105 -2.16 -10.62 -6.10
N LEU A 106 -2.16 -11.51 -7.08
CA LEU A 106 -1.97 -12.94 -6.83
C LEU A 106 -0.51 -13.26 -6.43
N PRO A 107 -0.28 -14.29 -5.61
CA PRO A 107 1.06 -14.71 -5.23
C PRO A 107 1.95 -15.06 -6.43
N ASN A 108 3.15 -14.49 -6.43
CA ASN A 108 4.23 -14.69 -7.41
C ASN A 108 3.88 -14.22 -8.83
N THR A 109 2.90 -13.34 -9.02
CA THR A 109 2.57 -12.79 -10.35
C THR A 109 3.25 -11.46 -10.64
N LEU A 110 3.82 -10.79 -9.63
CA LEU A 110 4.42 -9.47 -9.78
C LEU A 110 5.84 -9.41 -9.22
N SER A 111 6.77 -8.92 -10.04
CA SER A 111 8.15 -8.65 -9.61
C SER A 111 8.22 -7.38 -8.75
N TRP A 112 9.21 -7.29 -7.86
CA TRP A 112 9.44 -6.05 -7.10
C TRP A 112 9.67 -4.84 -8.02
N ALA A 113 10.43 -5.00 -9.10
CA ALA A 113 10.80 -3.89 -9.98
C ALA A 113 9.56 -3.29 -10.68
N ASP A 114 8.66 -4.14 -11.18
CA ASP A 114 7.40 -3.71 -11.79
C ASP A 114 6.45 -3.14 -10.72
N GLY A 115 6.38 -3.79 -9.55
CA GLY A 115 5.59 -3.31 -8.42
C GLY A 115 6.03 -1.93 -7.91
N ASP A 116 7.34 -1.67 -7.79
CA ASP A 116 7.87 -0.37 -7.36
C ASP A 116 7.57 0.72 -8.39
N LYS A 117 7.74 0.41 -9.68
CA LYS A 117 7.39 1.33 -10.77
C LYS A 117 5.92 1.73 -10.66
N VAL A 118 5.01 0.76 -10.58
CA VAL A 118 3.57 1.00 -10.49
C VAL A 118 3.20 1.75 -9.21
N ALA A 119 3.75 1.37 -8.05
CA ALA A 119 3.47 2.05 -6.79
C ALA A 119 3.89 3.54 -6.84
N ARG A 120 4.99 3.86 -7.52
CA ARG A 120 5.45 5.25 -7.73
C ARG A 120 4.57 6.02 -8.69
N GLU A 121 4.11 5.40 -9.77
CA GLU A 121 3.18 6.01 -10.71
C GLU A 121 1.85 6.32 -10.02
N CYS A 122 1.31 5.39 -9.24
CA CYS A 122 0.12 5.61 -8.41
C CYS A 122 0.33 6.72 -7.38
N ARG A 123 1.47 6.76 -6.68
CA ARG A 123 1.80 7.86 -5.77
C ARG A 123 1.89 9.20 -6.50
N THR A 124 2.40 9.23 -7.72
CA THR A 124 2.46 10.45 -8.53
C THR A 124 1.06 10.96 -8.88
N ALA A 125 0.13 10.05 -9.22
CA ALA A 125 -1.28 10.40 -9.46
C ALA A 125 -1.94 10.96 -8.19
N LEU A 126 -1.68 10.37 -7.01
CA LEU A 126 -2.17 10.88 -5.73
C LEU A 126 -1.61 12.29 -5.42
N LEU A 127 -0.31 12.50 -5.62
CA LEU A 127 0.33 13.80 -5.40
C LEU A 127 -0.20 14.88 -6.36
N ALA A 128 -0.52 14.53 -7.60
CA ALA A 128 -1.12 15.45 -8.56
C ALA A 128 -2.49 15.98 -8.11
N GLU A 129 -3.20 15.20 -7.28
CA GLU A 129 -4.45 15.58 -6.63
C GLU A 129 -4.23 16.28 -5.26
N GLY A 130 -2.99 16.58 -4.88
CA GLY A 130 -2.64 17.19 -3.59
C GLY A 130 -2.69 16.24 -2.40
N LEU A 131 -2.69 14.92 -2.64
CA LEU A 131 -2.79 13.89 -1.60
C LEU A 131 -1.43 13.26 -1.34
N ASP A 132 -0.85 13.47 -0.16
CA ASP A 132 0.38 12.79 0.27
C ASP A 132 0.05 11.42 0.88
N ILE A 133 -0.44 10.52 0.02
CA ILE A 133 -0.80 9.15 0.37
C ILE A 133 0.24 8.22 -0.24
N HIS A 134 0.68 7.23 0.53
CA HIS A 134 1.58 6.20 0.04
C HIS A 134 0.81 5.08 -0.65
N CYS A 135 1.41 4.55 -1.70
CA CYS A 135 0.98 3.32 -2.36
C CYS A 135 1.81 2.13 -1.83
N GLU A 136 1.14 1.03 -1.53
CA GLU A 136 1.73 -0.25 -1.12
C GLU A 136 1.09 -1.40 -1.91
N ILE A 137 1.88 -2.43 -2.24
CA ILE A 137 1.44 -3.59 -3.03
C ILE A 137 1.73 -4.87 -2.24
N LYS A 138 0.73 -5.76 -2.18
CA LYS A 138 0.80 -7.02 -1.44
C LYS A 138 0.29 -8.22 -2.25
N GLU A 139 0.72 -9.42 -1.85
CA GLU A 139 0.22 -10.72 -2.32
C GLU A 139 -0.21 -11.64 -1.17
#